data_AF-A0A5R2MUY3-F1
#
_entry.id   AF-A0A5R2MUY3-F1
#
_cell.length_a   1.000
_cell.length_b   1.000
_cell.length_c   1.000
_cell.angle_alpha   90.00
_cell.angle_beta   90.00
_cell.angle_gamma   90.00
#
_symmetry.space_group_name_H-M   'P 1'
#
loop_
_entity.id
_entity.type
_entity.pdbx_description
1 polymer ?
#
loop_
_entity_poly.entity_id
_entity_poly.type
_entity_poly.pdbx_seq_one_letter_code
_entity_poly.pdbx_strand_id
1 'polypeptide(L)'
;MLETNPHLKEFLPLLDTHNAESPRGAVMVACSYLDEQLRGIIDAYLVEDSDKAVLLDGFNAPLGTFSARIKAAHCLSLISDVERDDF
;
A
#
# COMPACT_ATOMS: atom_id res chain seq x y z
N MET A 1 13.43 20.02 3.71
CA MET A 1 12.99 18.64 4.01
C MET A 1 12.24 18.04 2.82
N LEU A 2 11.10 18.61 2.40
CA LEU A 2 10.35 18.14 1.22
C LEU A 2 11.11 18.27 -0.11
N GLU A 3 11.93 19.31 -0.27
CA GLU A 3 12.79 19.47 -1.47
C GLU A 3 13.80 18.32 -1.62
N THR A 4 14.26 17.74 -0.51
CA THR A 4 15.22 16.63 -0.49
C THR A 4 14.53 15.27 -0.48
N ASN A 5 13.27 15.22 -0.02
CA ASN A 5 12.50 13.99 0.18
C ASN A 5 11.06 14.18 -0.32
N PRO A 6 10.83 14.20 -1.65
CA PRO A 6 9.53 14.53 -2.23
C PRO A 6 8.44 13.50 -1.88
N HIS A 7 8.82 12.23 -1.66
CA HIS A 7 7.90 11.16 -1.26
C HIS A 7 7.21 11.43 0.09
N LEU A 8 7.78 12.28 0.95
CA LEU A 8 7.18 12.63 2.24
C LEU A 8 5.98 13.58 2.10
N LYS A 9 5.76 14.17 0.92
CA LYS A 9 4.65 15.09 0.68
C LYS A 9 3.29 14.47 0.99
N GLU A 10 3.13 13.18 0.71
CA GLU A 10 1.88 12.44 0.96
C GLU A 10 1.89 11.75 2.33
N PHE A 11 3.07 11.39 2.83
CA PHE A 11 3.24 10.74 4.13
C PHE A 11 3.01 11.67 5.32
N LEU A 12 3.43 12.94 5.25
CA LEU A 12 3.31 13.88 6.39
C LEU A 12 1.84 14.15 6.77
N PRO A 13 0.91 14.46 5.84
CA PRO A 13 -0.50 14.64 6.18
C PRO A 13 -1.16 13.38 6.75
N LEU A 14 -0.71 12.20 6.29
CA LEU A 14 -1.13 10.91 6.83
C LEU A 14 -0.71 10.79 8.30
N LEU A 15 0.54 11.11 8.64
CA LEU A 15 1.00 11.12 10.03
C LEU A 15 0.19 12.07 10.92
N ASP A 16 -0.14 13.27 10.43
CA ASP A 16 -0.98 14.22 11.18
C ASP A 16 -2.36 13.62 11.48
N THR A 17 -2.96 12.95 10.48
CA THR A 17 -4.25 12.25 10.63
C THR A 17 -4.15 11.10 11.62
N HIS A 18 -3.15 10.24 11.45
CA HIS A 18 -2.90 9.09 12.33
C HIS A 18 -2.75 9.51 13.80
N ASN A 19 -2.01 10.59 14.07
CA ASN A 19 -1.75 11.06 15.43
C ASN A 19 -2.97 11.75 16.09
N ALA A 20 -3.93 12.22 15.30
CA ALA A 20 -5.16 12.82 15.79
C ALA A 20 -6.27 11.78 16.08
N GLU A 21 -6.09 10.54 15.63
CA GLU A 21 -7.08 9.48 15.75
C GLU A 21 -7.06 8.76 17.11
N SER A 22 -8.17 8.06 17.40
CA SER A 22 -8.19 7.07 18.48
C SER A 22 -7.20 5.92 18.19
N PRO A 23 -6.78 5.11 19.19
CA PRO A 23 -5.90 3.97 18.93
C PRO A 23 -6.40 3.03 17.83
N ARG A 24 -7.72 2.81 17.75
CA ARG A 24 -8.34 2.03 16.66
C ARG A 24 -8.31 2.77 15.32
N GLY A 25 -8.60 4.07 15.33
CA GLY A 25 -8.59 4.90 14.12
C GLY A 25 -7.19 4.99 13.52
N ALA A 26 -6.17 5.17 14.35
CA ALA A 26 -4.76 5.18 13.97
C ALA A 26 -4.36 3.89 13.23
N VAL A 27 -4.76 2.72 13.77
CA VAL A 27 -4.54 1.42 13.11
C VAL A 27 -5.22 1.37 11.74
N MET A 28 -6.49 1.80 11.63
CA MET A 28 -7.20 1.79 10.35
C MET A 28 -6.54 2.70 9.32
N VAL A 29 -6.13 3.90 9.73
CA VAL A 29 -5.44 4.88 8.89
C VAL A 29 -4.10 4.32 8.40
N ALA A 30 -3.31 3.69 9.28
CA ALA A 30 -2.06 3.03 8.91
C ALA A 30 -2.29 1.87 7.93
N CYS A 31 -3.26 0.99 8.19
CA CYS A 31 -3.58 -0.13 7.30
C CYS A 31 -4.02 0.35 5.91
N SER A 32 -4.88 1.37 5.83
CA SER A 32 -5.29 1.94 4.54
C SER A 32 -4.13 2.56 3.76
N TYR A 33 -3.21 3.23 4.46
CA TYR A 33 -2.00 3.76 3.83
C TYR A 33 -1.09 2.66 3.28
N LEU A 34 -0.84 1.61 4.08
CA LEU A 34 -0.01 0.48 3.67
C LEU A 34 -0.63 -0.31 2.51
N ASP A 35 -1.95 -0.49 2.50
CA ASP A 35 -2.66 -1.14 1.40
C ASP A 35 -2.50 -0.37 0.07
N GLU A 36 -2.54 0.95 0.12
CA GLU A 36 -2.31 1.81 -1.04
C GLU A 36 -0.85 1.78 -1.50
N GLN A 37 0.13 1.76 -0.57
CA GLN A 37 1.54 1.56 -0.94
C GLN A 37 1.76 0.22 -1.63
N LEU A 38 1.17 -0.87 -1.11
CA LEU A 38 1.23 -2.19 -1.75
C LEU A 38 0.58 -2.17 -3.13
N ARG A 39 -0.55 -1.46 -3.31
CA ARG A 39 -1.14 -1.24 -4.64
C ARG A 39 -0.13 -0.62 -5.59
N GLY A 40 0.49 0.48 -5.16
CA GLY A 40 1.38 1.28 -5.98
C GLY A 40 2.63 0.52 -6.40
N ILE A 41 3.26 -0.24 -5.50
CA ILE A 41 4.45 -1.03 -5.85
C ILE A 41 4.11 -2.19 -6.79
N ILE A 42 2.94 -2.82 -6.64
CA ILE A 42 2.50 -3.88 -7.55
C ILE A 42 2.19 -3.27 -8.93
N ASP A 43 1.44 -2.16 -8.98
CA ASP A 43 1.14 -1.46 -10.24
C ASP A 43 2.41 -1.05 -10.99
N ALA A 44 3.42 -0.54 -10.27
CA ALA A 44 4.69 -0.14 -10.85
C ALA A 44 5.55 -1.33 -11.31
N TYR A 45 5.33 -2.53 -10.77
CA TYR A 45 6.06 -3.75 -11.13
C TYR A 45 5.43 -4.50 -12.30
N LEU A 46 4.11 -4.47 -12.42
CA LEU A 46 3.40 -5.15 -13.50
C LEU A 46 3.67 -4.50 -14.86
N VAL A 47 3.51 -5.29 -15.93
CA VAL A 47 3.62 -4.77 -17.29
C VAL A 47 2.52 -3.74 -17.54
N GLU A 48 2.83 -2.69 -18.29
CA GLU A 48 1.85 -1.66 -18.65
C GLU A 48 0.85 -2.24 -19.66
N ASP A 49 -0.26 -2.77 -19.14
CA ASP A 49 -1.36 -3.37 -19.88
C ASP A 49 -2.69 -2.99 -19.22
N SER A 50 -3.77 -2.91 -20.02
CA SER A 50 -5.12 -2.69 -19.52
C SER A 50 -5.57 -3.71 -18.47
N ASP A 51 -5.05 -4.93 -18.53
CA ASP A 51 -5.37 -6.00 -17.58
C ASP A 51 -4.87 -5.70 -16.16
N LYS A 52 -3.86 -4.83 -15.99
CA LYS A 52 -3.34 -4.48 -14.65
C LYS A 52 -4.41 -3.86 -13.76
N ALA A 53 -5.25 -2.98 -14.33
CA ALA A 53 -6.35 -2.34 -13.61
C ALA A 53 -7.45 -3.34 -13.24
N VAL A 54 -7.68 -4.35 -14.10
CA VAL A 54 -8.63 -5.44 -13.81
C VAL A 54 -8.13 -6.30 -12.63
N LEU A 55 -6.81 -6.54 -12.57
CA LEU A 55 -6.18 -7.30 -11.49
C LEU A 55 -6.20 -6.58 -10.15
N LEU A 56 -6.03 -5.25 -10.14
CA LEU A 56 -5.87 -4.42 -8.94
C LEU A 56 -7.18 -3.81 -8.42
N ASP A 57 -8.02 -3.28 -9.32
CA ASP A 57 -9.14 -2.38 -8.98
C ASP A 57 -10.50 -2.81 -9.59
N GLY A 58 -10.53 -3.92 -10.33
CA GLY A 58 -11.77 -4.51 -10.84
C GLY A 58 -12.75 -4.95 -9.74
N PHE A 59 -14.05 -5.04 -10.08
CA PHE A 59 -15.13 -5.42 -9.14
C PHE A 59 -14.92 -6.76 -8.41
N ASN A 60 -14.12 -7.66 -8.99
CA ASN A 60 -13.66 -8.91 -8.37
C ASN A 60 -12.14 -9.08 -8.57
N ALA A 61 -11.40 -7.98 -8.45
CA ALA A 61 -9.95 -7.97 -8.61
C ALA A 61 -9.28 -9.03 -7.72
N PRO A 62 -8.47 -9.95 -8.28
CA PRO A 62 -7.74 -10.93 -7.48
C PRO A 62 -6.77 -10.29 -6.49
N LEU A 63 -6.28 -9.07 -6.78
CA LEU A 63 -5.45 -8.26 -5.90
C LEU A 63 -6.24 -7.09 -5.29
N GLY A 64 -7.56 -7.21 -5.15
CA GLY A 64 -8.44 -6.16 -4.63
C GLY A 64 -8.52 -6.06 -3.10
N THR A 65 -7.74 -6.86 -2.36
CA THR A 65 -7.74 -6.84 -0.89
C THR A 65 -6.33 -6.68 -0.35
N PHE A 66 -6.21 -6.05 0.82
CA PHE A 66 -4.93 -5.87 1.50
C PHE A 66 -4.16 -7.18 1.68
N SER A 67 -4.82 -8.23 2.15
CA SER A 67 -4.18 -9.56 2.32
C SER A 67 -3.71 -10.18 1.00
N ALA A 68 -4.47 -10.01 -0.09
CA ALA A 68 -4.04 -10.51 -1.40
C ALA A 68 -2.81 -9.74 -1.92
N ARG A 69 -2.75 -8.42 -1.69
CA ARG A 69 -1.61 -7.59 -2.08
C ARG A 69 -0.35 -7.92 -1.27
N ILE A 70 -0.46 -8.14 0.04
CA ILE A 70 0.68 -8.58 0.87
C ILE A 70 1.27 -9.89 0.30
N LYS A 71 0.42 -10.89 0.04
CA LYS A 71 0.85 -12.19 -0.51
C LYS A 71 1.48 -12.05 -1.89
N ALA A 72 0.88 -11.25 -2.78
CA ALA A 72 1.41 -11.04 -4.11
C ALA A 72 2.75 -10.30 -4.09
N ALA A 73 2.84 -9.20 -3.34
CA ALA A 73 4.08 -8.43 -3.18
C ALA A 73 5.21 -9.29 -2.60
N HIS A 74 4.92 -10.13 -1.60
CA HIS A 74 5.89 -11.05 -1.02
C HIS A 74 6.35 -12.12 -2.01
N CYS A 75 5.43 -12.79 -2.70
CA CYS A 75 5.76 -13.79 -3.73
C CYS A 75 6.54 -13.21 -4.92
N LEU A 76 6.36 -11.91 -5.21
CA LEU A 76 7.08 -11.17 -6.23
C LEU A 76 8.40 -10.56 -5.71
N SER A 77 8.76 -10.80 -4.45
CA SER A 77 9.95 -10.25 -3.79
C SER A 77 10.01 -8.71 -3.75
N LEU A 78 8.85 -8.05 -3.74
CA LEU A 78 8.72 -6.60 -3.60
C LEU A 78 8.79 -6.13 -2.13
N ILE A 79 8.51 -7.04 -1.20
CA ILE A 79 8.64 -6.85 0.25
C ILE A 79 9.38 -8.05 0.85
N SER A 80 10.03 -7.82 1.97
CA SER A 80 10.77 -8.82 2.75
C SER A 80 9.86 -9.72 3.59
N ASP A 81 10.41 -10.81 4.11
CA ASP A 81 9.74 -11.68 5.09
C ASP A 81 9.34 -10.91 6.35
N VAL A 82 10.20 -10.00 6.81
CA VAL A 82 9.93 -9.17 8.01
C VAL A 82 8.74 -8.26 7.78
N GLU A 83 8.70 -7.55 6.65
CA GLU A 83 7.56 -6.70 6.31
C GLU A 83 6.27 -7.51 6.18
N ARG A 84 6.32 -8.70 5.56
CA ARG A 84 5.17 -9.61 5.46
C ARG A 84 4.65 -10.05 6.83
N ASP A 85 5.53 -10.28 7.79
CA ASP A 85 5.20 -10.79 9.12
C ASP A 85 4.65 -9.70 10.05
N ASP A 86 4.98 -8.44 9.78
CA ASP A 86 4.57 -7.28 10.58
C ASP A 86 3.21 -6.68 10.15
N PHE A 87 2.70 -7.02 8.95
CA PHE A 87 1.38 -6.59 8.47
C PHE A 87 0.21 -7.31 9.17
#